data_AF-A0A1Y1QPA8-F1
#
_entry.id   AF-A0A1Y1QPA8-F1
#
_cell.length_a   1.000
_cell.length_b   1.000
_cell.length_c   1.000
_cell.angle_alpha   90.00
_cell.angle_beta   90.00
_cell.angle_gamma   90.00
#
_symmetry.space_group_name_H-M   'P 1'
#
loop_
_entity.id
_entity.type
_entity.pdbx_description
1 polymer ?
#
loop_
_entity_poly.entity_id
_entity_poly.type
_entity_poly.pdbx_seq_one_letter_code
_entity_poly.pdbx_strand_id
1 'polypeptide(L)'
;GVREQLEGKTLNARVISDAIMNIRRSKLPDPAEIGNAGSFFKNPVVSPLQWANLQAQYPAIPGWTHGEGVKLSAGWLIDQCGWKGQRDGDAGTYDKHALVLVNHGNATGQQVWAFAQKIMASVQEKFGVGLEAEPNIIF
;
A
#
# COMPACT_ATOMS: atom_id res chain seq x y z
N GLY A 1 -2.58 -14.14 10.52
CA GLY A 1 -2.00 -12.88 11.08
C GLY A 1 -0.89 -13.19 12.08
N VAL A 2 -0.27 -12.21 12.76
CA VAL A 2 0.82 -12.49 13.73
C VAL A 2 0.34 -13.45 14.84
N ARG A 3 -0.88 -13.25 15.38
CA ARG A 3 -1.47 -14.12 16.41
C ARG A 3 -1.57 -15.59 15.99
N GLU A 4 -2.00 -15.85 14.77
CA GLU A 4 -2.13 -17.19 14.19
C GLU A 4 -0.77 -17.89 14.04
N GLN A 5 0.30 -17.16 13.69
CA GLN A 5 1.65 -17.75 13.62
C GLN A 5 2.31 -18.00 14.98
N LEU A 6 1.75 -17.41 16.04
CA LEU A 6 2.23 -17.53 17.41
C LEU A 6 1.39 -18.49 18.25
N GLU A 7 0.27 -18.98 17.73
CA GLU A 7 -0.63 -19.90 18.43
C GLU A 7 0.11 -21.19 18.81
N GLY A 8 -0.04 -21.61 20.07
CA GLY A 8 0.62 -22.80 20.62
C GLY A 8 2.14 -22.69 20.85
N LYS A 9 2.76 -21.52 20.63
CA LYS A 9 4.20 -21.33 20.82
C LYS A 9 4.52 -20.64 22.16
N THR A 10 5.63 -21.04 22.79
CA THR A 10 6.21 -20.27 23.89
C THR A 10 6.75 -18.95 23.36
N LEU A 11 6.20 -17.84 23.87
CA LEU A 11 6.54 -16.50 23.39
C LEU A 11 7.90 -16.05 23.91
N ASN A 12 8.80 -15.72 22.99
CA ASN A 12 10.02 -14.97 23.28
C ASN A 12 10.33 -14.03 22.09
N ALA A 13 11.27 -13.12 22.28
CA ALA A 13 11.61 -12.12 21.26
C ALA A 13 11.98 -12.75 19.91
N ARG A 14 12.67 -13.90 19.92
CA ARG A 14 13.07 -14.61 18.69
C ARG A 14 11.86 -15.20 17.96
N VAL A 15 10.96 -15.89 18.67
CA VAL A 15 9.74 -16.47 18.09
C VAL A 15 8.83 -15.39 17.49
N ILE A 16 8.71 -14.24 18.17
CA ILE A 16 7.96 -13.09 17.65
C ILE A 16 8.64 -12.52 16.40
N SER A 17 9.96 -12.33 16.43
CA SER A 17 10.75 -11.86 15.30
C SER A 17 10.61 -12.78 14.07
N ASP A 18 10.74 -14.09 14.26
CA ASP A 18 10.62 -15.09 13.20
C ASP A 18 9.23 -15.08 12.56
N ALA A 19 8.17 -14.98 13.37
CA ALA A 19 6.80 -14.86 12.86
C ALA A 19 6.60 -13.57 12.05
N ILE A 20 7.13 -12.43 12.52
CA ILE A 20 7.06 -11.16 11.78
C ILE A 20 7.82 -11.27 10.45
N MET A 21 9.04 -11.82 10.45
CA MET A 21 9.85 -12.00 9.25
C MET A 21 9.12 -12.86 8.21
N ASN A 22 8.50 -13.96 8.64
CA ASN A 22 7.78 -14.86 7.75
C ASN A 22 6.54 -14.20 7.14
N ILE A 23 5.80 -13.41 7.92
CA ILE A 23 4.64 -12.65 7.40
C ILE A 23 5.09 -11.54 6.43
N ARG A 24 6.24 -10.89 6.69
CA ARG A 24 6.76 -9.86 5.78
C ARG A 24 7.18 -10.48 4.45
N ARG A 25 7.91 -11.60 4.46
CA ARG A 25 8.34 -12.30 3.23
C ARG A 25 7.19 -12.78 2.34
N SER A 26 6.04 -13.13 2.93
CA SER A 26 4.89 -13.56 2.12
C SER A 26 4.13 -12.40 1.46
N LYS A 27 4.26 -11.17 1.98
CA LYS A 27 3.48 -9.99 1.55
C LYS A 27 4.27 -8.96 0.77
N LEU A 28 5.57 -8.86 1.04
CA LEU A 28 6.45 -7.84 0.45
C LEU A 28 7.48 -8.54 -0.44
N PRO A 29 7.72 -8.01 -1.65
CA PRO A 29 8.79 -8.53 -2.49
C PRO A 29 10.15 -8.21 -1.90
N ASP A 30 11.11 -9.13 -2.06
CA ASP A 30 12.51 -8.86 -1.73
C ASP A 30 13.06 -7.82 -2.72
N PRO A 31 13.57 -6.65 -2.27
CA PRO A 31 14.16 -5.65 -3.15
C PRO A 31 15.34 -6.18 -3.99
N ALA A 32 16.01 -7.24 -3.55
CA ALA A 32 17.07 -7.90 -4.31
C ALA A 32 16.54 -8.76 -5.48
N GLU A 33 15.28 -9.21 -5.41
CA GLU A 33 14.63 -9.96 -6.49
C GLU A 33 13.88 -9.04 -7.46
N ILE A 34 13.20 -8.01 -6.92
CA ILE A 34 12.47 -7.02 -7.72
C ILE A 34 12.57 -5.65 -7.04
N GLY A 35 13.14 -4.68 -7.75
CA GLY A 35 13.44 -3.37 -7.19
C GLY A 35 12.16 -2.68 -6.69
N ASN A 36 12.13 -2.32 -5.41
CA ASN A 36 11.01 -1.64 -4.77
C ASN A 36 11.45 -0.80 -3.57
N ALA A 37 10.62 0.14 -3.14
CA ALA A 37 10.85 0.98 -1.96
C ALA A 37 9.87 0.67 -0.81
N GLY A 38 9.33 -0.56 -0.77
CA GLY A 38 8.25 -0.91 0.16
C GLY A 38 6.92 -0.25 -0.20
N SER A 39 6.14 0.12 0.82
CA SER A 39 4.88 0.85 0.62
C SER A 39 5.19 2.23 0.03
N PHE A 40 4.73 2.48 -1.18
CA PHE A 40 5.05 3.71 -1.89
C PHE A 40 4.19 4.89 -1.43
N PHE A 41 2.96 4.64 -0.98
CA PHE A 41 2.04 5.68 -0.52
C PHE A 41 1.73 5.56 0.97
N LYS A 42 1.59 6.71 1.62
CA LYS A 42 1.05 6.81 2.98
C LYS A 42 -0.44 6.46 2.96
N ASN A 43 -0.93 5.96 4.10
CA ASN A 43 -2.37 5.81 4.32
C ASN A 43 -3.00 7.18 4.57
N PRO A 44 -3.93 7.66 3.73
CA PRO A 44 -4.49 9.00 3.86
C PRO A 44 -5.41 9.09 5.07
N VAL A 45 -5.52 10.29 5.65
CA VAL A 45 -6.45 10.61 6.73
C VAL A 45 -7.50 11.57 6.18
N VAL A 46 -8.77 11.22 6.33
CA VAL A 46 -9.91 12.02 5.85
C VAL A 46 -10.75 12.54 7.01
N SER A 47 -11.54 13.59 6.76
CA SER A 47 -12.47 14.13 7.75
C SER A 47 -13.60 13.14 8.05
N PRO A 48 -14.26 13.25 9.23
CA PRO A 48 -15.42 12.42 9.55
C PRO A 48 -16.57 12.54 8.53
N LEU A 49 -16.77 13.73 7.96
CA LEU A 49 -17.77 13.96 6.91
C LEU A 49 -17.42 13.22 5.62
N GLN A 50 -16.17 13.32 5.16
CA GLN A 50 -15.71 12.60 3.97
C GLN A 50 -15.76 11.09 4.19
N TRP A 51 -15.40 10.61 5.39
CA TRP A 51 -15.52 9.21 5.77
C TRP A 51 -16.97 8.71 5.66
N ALA A 52 -17.94 9.44 6.23
CA ALA A 52 -19.35 9.04 6.16
C ALA A 52 -19.84 8.91 4.72
N ASN A 53 -19.47 9.84 3.83
CA ASN A 53 -19.80 9.77 2.42
C ASN A 53 -19.15 8.57 1.72
N LEU A 54 -17.86 8.32 2.00
CA LEU A 54 -17.13 7.19 1.44
C LEU A 54 -17.70 5.85 1.92
N GLN A 55 -18.02 5.72 3.20
CA GLN A 55 -18.55 4.50 3.78
C GLN A 55 -19.96 4.17 3.25
N ALA A 56 -20.77 5.19 2.96
CA ALA A 56 -22.08 5.00 2.33
C ALA A 56 -21.96 4.46 0.89
N GLN A 57 -20.99 4.95 0.11
CA GLN A 57 -20.76 4.51 -1.27
C GLN A 57 -19.98 3.19 -1.35
N TYR A 58 -19.07 2.97 -0.41
CA TYR A 58 -18.14 1.85 -0.38
C TYR A 58 -18.17 1.19 1.00
N PRO A 59 -19.20 0.39 1.35
CA PRO A 59 -19.36 -0.14 2.71
C PRO A 59 -18.19 -1.01 3.21
N ALA A 60 -17.41 -1.58 2.29
CA ALA A 60 -16.24 -2.39 2.59
C ALA A 60 -14.92 -1.60 2.73
N ILE A 61 -14.95 -0.27 2.59
CA ILE A 61 -13.75 0.57 2.70
C ILE A 61 -13.12 0.44 4.10
N PRO A 62 -11.86 0.01 4.22
CA PRO A 62 -11.20 -0.08 5.51
C PRO A 62 -10.82 1.31 6.03
N GLY A 63 -11.26 1.62 7.25
CA GLY A 63 -10.94 2.86 7.95
C GLY A 63 -10.73 2.64 9.44
N TRP A 64 -9.83 3.41 10.04
CA TRP A 64 -9.54 3.38 11.47
C TRP A 64 -9.46 4.81 12.01
N THR A 65 -10.10 5.05 13.16
CA THR A 65 -10.02 6.35 13.85
C THR A 65 -8.57 6.75 14.08
N HIS A 66 -8.24 8.00 13.76
CA HIS A 66 -6.88 8.53 13.88
C HIS A 66 -6.93 10.03 14.21
N GLY A 67 -6.77 10.37 15.50
CA GLY A 67 -6.98 11.73 15.98
C GLY A 67 -8.42 12.18 15.71
N GLU A 68 -8.57 13.34 15.07
CA GLU A 68 -9.86 13.92 14.68
C GLU A 68 -10.39 13.39 13.33
N GLY A 69 -9.62 12.53 12.65
CA GLY A 69 -9.97 11.99 11.33
C GLY A 69 -10.07 10.47 11.30
N VAL A 70 -10.27 9.94 10.09
CA VAL A 70 -10.28 8.50 9.81
C VAL A 70 -9.16 8.18 8.82
N LYS A 71 -8.25 7.31 9.22
CA LYS A 71 -7.17 6.81 8.36
C LYS A 71 -7.67 5.68 7.49
N LEU A 72 -7.54 5.82 6.18
CA LEU A 72 -7.99 4.84 5.18
C LEU A 72 -6.85 3.91 4.77
N SER A 73 -7.18 2.73 4.22
CA SER A 73 -6.19 1.86 3.59
C SER A 73 -5.88 2.31 2.16
N ALA A 74 -4.70 2.90 1.92
CA ALA A 74 -4.23 3.26 0.58
C ALA A 74 -4.18 2.03 -0.36
N GLY A 75 -3.67 0.90 0.14
CA GLY A 75 -3.62 -0.34 -0.64
C GLY A 75 -5.00 -0.80 -1.11
N TRP A 76 -6.04 -0.66 -0.29
CA TRP A 76 -7.40 -0.97 -0.68
C TRP A 76 -7.92 0.00 -1.76
N LEU A 77 -7.71 1.31 -1.60
CA LEU A 77 -8.12 2.30 -2.59
C LEU A 77 -7.48 2.03 -3.96
N ILE A 78 -6.18 1.73 -3.98
CA ILE A 78 -5.43 1.44 -5.21
C ILE A 78 -5.94 0.14 -5.86
N ASP A 79 -6.19 -0.91 -5.06
CA ASP A 79 -6.73 -2.19 -5.55
C ASP A 79 -8.14 -2.01 -6.15
N GLN A 80 -8.99 -1.21 -5.51
CA GLN A 80 -10.33 -0.90 -6.04
C GLN A 80 -10.30 -0.05 -7.31
N CYS A 81 -9.22 0.69 -7.58
CA CYS A 81 -8.97 1.33 -8.86
C CYS A 81 -8.41 0.37 -9.92
N GLY A 82 -8.18 -0.90 -9.59
CA GLY A 82 -7.70 -1.93 -10.52
C GLY A 82 -6.19 -1.88 -10.78
N TRP A 83 -5.42 -1.15 -9.96
CA TRP A 83 -3.99 -0.95 -10.19
C TRP A 83 -3.11 -2.10 -9.71
N LYS A 84 -3.63 -3.07 -8.95
CA LYS A 84 -2.85 -4.22 -8.45
C LYS A 84 -2.36 -5.11 -9.61
N GLY A 85 -1.05 -5.32 -9.68
CA GLY A 85 -0.38 -6.05 -10.78
C GLY A 85 -0.37 -5.31 -12.12
N GLN A 86 -0.76 -4.03 -12.16
CA GLN A 86 -0.66 -3.23 -13.38
C GLN A 86 0.77 -2.80 -13.66
N ARG A 87 1.07 -2.61 -14.94
CA ARG A 87 2.41 -2.29 -15.43
C ARG A 87 2.36 -1.29 -16.59
N ASP A 88 3.36 -0.43 -16.68
CA ASP A 88 3.63 0.49 -17.77
C ASP A 88 5.14 0.49 -18.05
N GLY A 89 5.56 -0.11 -19.16
CA GLY A 89 6.97 -0.39 -19.41
C GLY A 89 7.53 -1.30 -18.32
N ASP A 90 8.60 -0.90 -17.63
CA ASP A 90 9.18 -1.66 -16.50
C ASP A 90 8.68 -1.21 -15.12
N ALA A 91 7.89 -0.13 -15.03
CA ALA A 91 7.29 0.30 -13.77
C ALA A 91 5.93 -0.39 -13.57
N GLY A 92 5.62 -0.83 -12.35
CA GLY A 92 4.33 -1.46 -12.05
C GLY A 92 3.99 -1.45 -10.57
N THR A 93 2.84 -2.02 -10.22
CA THR A 93 2.56 -2.41 -8.82
C THR A 93 2.78 -3.92 -8.64
N TYR A 94 3.09 -4.34 -7.42
CA TYR A 94 3.27 -5.75 -7.12
C TYR A 94 1.94 -6.52 -7.14
N ASP A 95 1.90 -7.66 -7.83
CA ASP A 95 0.71 -8.50 -8.01
C ASP A 95 0.04 -8.92 -6.70
N LYS A 96 0.83 -9.07 -5.63
CA LYS A 96 0.34 -9.50 -4.31
C LYS A 96 0.01 -8.32 -3.39
N HIS A 97 0.45 -7.10 -3.72
CA HIS A 97 0.24 -5.93 -2.86
C HIS A 97 0.25 -4.61 -3.64
N ALA A 98 -0.94 -4.03 -3.82
CA ALA A 98 -1.17 -2.82 -4.62
C ALA A 98 -0.44 -1.54 -4.13
N LEU A 99 0.12 -1.56 -2.92
CA LEU A 99 0.79 -0.40 -2.31
C LEU A 99 2.28 -0.36 -2.67
N VAL A 100 2.83 -1.46 -3.19
CA VAL A 100 4.25 -1.58 -3.51
C VAL A 100 4.43 -1.33 -5.00
N LEU A 101 5.14 -0.25 -5.33
CA LEU A 101 5.64 -0.04 -6.69
C LEU A 101 6.89 -0.88 -6.92
N VAL A 102 6.97 -1.47 -8.11
CA VAL A 102 8.04 -2.37 -8.51
C VAL A 102 8.67 -1.92 -9.82
N ASN A 103 9.97 -2.17 -9.93
CA ASN A 103 10.74 -2.08 -11.16
C ASN A 103 11.05 -3.50 -11.66
N HIS A 104 10.52 -3.86 -12.82
CA HIS A 104 10.71 -5.17 -13.48
C HIS A 104 12.06 -5.30 -14.20
N GLY A 105 12.91 -4.26 -14.19
CA GLY A 105 14.24 -4.29 -14.76
C GLY A 105 14.82 -2.89 -14.89
N ASN A 106 14.36 -2.13 -15.89
CA ASN A 106 15.02 -0.92 -16.37
C ASN A 106 14.19 0.36 -16.15
N ALA A 107 13.18 0.34 -15.28
CA ALA A 107 12.39 1.53 -15.00
C ALA A 107 13.27 2.63 -14.39
N THR A 108 13.25 3.82 -14.99
CA THR A 108 13.89 5.01 -14.41
C THR A 108 13.04 5.55 -13.26
N GLY A 109 13.66 6.34 -12.37
CA GLY A 109 12.93 7.01 -11.30
C GLY A 109 11.78 7.89 -11.81
N GLN A 110 11.95 8.54 -12.97
CA GLN A 110 10.91 9.32 -13.63
C GLN A 110 9.75 8.44 -14.12
N GLN A 111 10.03 7.25 -14.66
CA GLN A 111 8.98 6.31 -15.09
C GLN A 111 8.18 5.77 -13.88
N VAL A 112 8.87 5.41 -12.80
CA VAL A 112 8.21 4.99 -11.55
C VAL A 112 7.35 6.13 -10.98
N TRP A 113 7.86 7.36 -11.00
CA TRP A 113 7.11 8.52 -10.52
C TRP A 113 5.91 8.84 -11.40
N ALA A 114 6.05 8.81 -12.72
CA ALA A 114 4.94 9.02 -13.65
C ALA A 114 3.85 7.94 -13.47
N PHE A 115 4.25 6.69 -13.24
CA PHE A 115 3.32 5.61 -12.92
C PHE A 115 2.61 5.85 -11.58
N ALA A 116 3.33 6.30 -10.55
CA ALA A 116 2.75 6.69 -9.26
C ALA A 116 1.70 7.82 -9.41
N GLN A 117 1.99 8.83 -10.24
CA GLN A 117 1.06 9.93 -10.49
C GLN A 117 -0.24 9.48 -11.17
N LYS A 118 -0.20 8.48 -12.06
CA LYS A 118 -1.41 7.86 -12.64
C LYS A 118 -2.28 7.21 -11.57
N ILE A 119 -1.66 6.51 -10.62
CA ILE A 119 -2.37 5.93 -9.47
C ILE A 119 -3.00 7.02 -8.60
N MET A 120 -2.23 8.06 -8.25
CA MET A 120 -2.73 9.19 -7.45
C MET A 120 -3.95 9.85 -8.11
N ALA A 121 -3.87 10.13 -9.41
CA ALA A 121 -4.97 10.72 -10.17
C ALA A 121 -6.22 9.81 -10.16
N SER A 122 -6.04 8.51 -10.38
CA SER A 122 -7.14 7.54 -10.39
C SER A 122 -7.84 7.42 -9.03
N VAL A 123 -7.09 7.43 -7.93
CA VAL A 123 -7.66 7.38 -6.57
C VAL A 123 -8.37 8.71 -6.23
N GLN A 124 -7.79 9.84 -6.63
CA GLN A 124 -8.42 11.15 -6.47
C GLN A 124 -9.72 11.24 -7.26
N GLU A 125 -9.76 10.77 -8.50
CA GLU A 125 -10.96 10.78 -9.35
C GLU A 125 -12.06 9.89 -8.79
N LYS A 126 -11.73 8.66 -8.37
CA LYS A 126 -12.73 7.69 -7.92
C LYS A 126 -13.25 7.94 -6.51
N PHE A 127 -12.41 8.42 -5.60
CA PHE A 127 -12.72 8.55 -4.17
C PHE A 127 -12.68 9.98 -3.65
N GLY A 128 -12.13 10.93 -4.42
CA GLY A 128 -11.85 12.28 -3.91
C GLY A 128 -10.77 12.29 -2.82
N VAL A 129 -9.90 11.27 -2.78
CA VAL A 129 -8.87 11.10 -1.75
C VAL A 129 -7.48 11.29 -2.38
N GLY A 130 -6.71 12.23 -1.82
CA GLY A 130 -5.32 12.44 -2.21
C GLY A 130 -4.40 11.39 -1.61
N LEU A 131 -3.53 10.81 -2.42
CA LEU A 131 -2.42 9.98 -1.94
C LEU A 131 -1.13 10.79 -1.89
N GLU A 132 -0.29 10.51 -0.90
CA GLU A 132 1.04 11.11 -0.75
C GLU A 132 2.10 10.01 -0.80
N ALA A 133 3.19 10.26 -1.53
CA ALA A 133 4.33 9.35 -1.56
C ALA A 133 5.04 9.32 -0.19
N GLU A 134 5.44 8.13 0.24
CA GLU A 134 6.28 7.93 1.42
C GLU A 134 7.78 8.08 1.12
N PRO A 135 8.32 7.58 -0.02
CA PRO A 135 9.69 7.84 -0.42
C PRO A 135 9.95 9.31 -0.75
N ASN A 136 11.16 9.78 -0.43
CA ASN A 136 11.63 11.08 -0.89
C ASN A 136 11.88 11.04 -2.41
N ILE A 137 11.25 11.96 -3.13
CA ILE A 137 11.46 12.12 -4.57
C ILE A 137 12.58 13.15 -4.79
N ILE A 138 13.70 12.70 -5.37
CA ILE A 138 14.88 13.52 -5.64
C ILE A 138 14.99 13.67 -7.16
N PHE A 139 15.13 14.90 -7.64
CA PHE A 139 15.23 15.24 -9.07
C PHE A 139 16.63 15.74 -9.40
#